data_AF-A0A947XKS6-F1
#
_entry.id   AF-A0A947XKS6-F1
#
_cell.length_a   1.000
_cell.length_b   1.000
_cell.length_c   1.000
_cell.angle_alpha   90.00
_cell.angle_beta   90.00
_cell.angle_gamma   90.00
#
_symmetry.space_group_name_H-M   'P 1'
#
loop_
_entity.id
_entity.type
_entity.pdbx_description
1 polymer ?
#
loop_
_entity_poly.entity_id
_entity_poly.type
_entity_poly.pdbx_seq_one_letter_code
_entity_poly.pdbx_strand_id
1 'polypeptide(L)'
;MDDSDYLRLLTHQAEQANAFLSNARKWERERWVCQRLLQALNVSHRLDEFSAASHEPPDVLFREASFEVFFVLDEGRRLNDEWRAELERRRSAFSLSQLVRREAKPRRIAAAELQQRLTPTLRKKAHNYKERGLDLGELDLLAYVNLKRAVPDFNSHFPPPTEFLRQGWRSLSLVGPTFARVLFAHPDAPDFLRHNLGRSVLFDVGISL
;
A
#
# COMPACT_ATOMS: atom_id res chain seq x y z
N MET A 1 -0.38 24.14 -27.93
CA MET A 1 -0.47 22.67 -27.86
C MET A 1 -1.92 22.36 -28.17
N ASP A 2 -2.17 21.63 -29.25
CA ASP A 2 -3.52 21.27 -29.70
C ASP A 2 -4.08 20.14 -28.80
N ASP A 3 -5.38 20.18 -28.49
CA ASP A 3 -6.06 19.19 -27.64
C ASP A 3 -5.90 17.77 -28.19
N SER A 4 -5.78 17.64 -29.52
CA SER A 4 -5.46 16.38 -30.21
C SER A 4 -4.08 15.81 -29.83
N ASP A 5 -3.06 16.66 -29.74
CA ASP A 5 -1.69 16.24 -29.39
C ASP A 5 -1.60 15.88 -27.91
N TYR A 6 -2.34 16.59 -27.06
CA TYR A 6 -2.46 16.28 -25.63
C TYR A 6 -3.19 14.94 -25.39
N LEU A 7 -4.26 14.65 -26.16
CA LEU A 7 -4.97 13.37 -26.09
C LEU A 7 -4.13 12.18 -26.59
N ARG A 8 -3.30 12.38 -27.63
CA ARG A 8 -2.34 11.36 -28.08
C ARG A 8 -1.25 11.10 -27.04
N LEU A 9 -0.76 12.14 -26.36
CA LEU A 9 0.19 12.02 -25.24
C LEU A 9 -0.42 11.21 -24.08
N LEU A 10 -1.68 11.48 -23.73
CA LEU A 10 -2.41 10.76 -22.68
C LEU A 10 -2.69 9.30 -23.06
N THR A 11 -2.98 9.03 -24.32
CA THR A 11 -3.21 7.67 -24.84
C THR A 11 -1.92 6.86 -24.83
N HIS A 12 -0.81 7.46 -25.26
CA HIS A 12 0.51 6.82 -25.23
C HIS A 12 1.01 6.59 -23.79
N GLN A 13 0.73 7.51 -22.85
CA GLN A 13 0.97 7.29 -21.41
C GLN A 13 0.08 6.18 -20.84
N ALA A 14 -1.18 6.09 -21.26
CA ALA A 14 -2.09 5.03 -20.85
C ALA A 14 -1.67 3.65 -21.39
N GLU A 15 -1.10 3.58 -22.59
CA GLU A 15 -0.53 2.36 -23.17
C GLU A 15 0.76 1.90 -22.45
N GLN A 16 1.62 2.84 -22.07
CA GLN A 16 2.80 2.55 -21.22
C GLN A 16 2.41 2.10 -19.80
N ALA A 17 1.34 2.67 -19.24
CA ALA A 17 0.74 2.21 -17.99
C ALA A 17 0.11 0.81 -18.12
N ASN A 18 -0.32 0.42 -19.33
CA ASN A 18 -0.89 -0.90 -19.58
C ASN A 18 0.18 -2.01 -19.54
N ALA A 19 1.38 -1.71 -20.02
CA ALA A 19 2.54 -2.59 -19.84
C ALA A 19 2.95 -2.70 -18.36
N PHE A 20 2.63 -1.70 -17.52
CA PHE A 20 2.86 -1.65 -16.06
C PHE A 20 1.99 -2.62 -15.25
N LEU A 21 0.90 -3.15 -15.80
CA LEU A 21 -0.18 -3.74 -14.99
C LEU A 21 -0.48 -5.23 -15.26
N SER A 22 0.30 -5.91 -16.09
CA SER A 22 0.23 -7.37 -16.19
C SER A 22 0.88 -8.05 -14.98
N ASN A 23 0.61 -9.34 -14.73
CA ASN A 23 1.28 -10.14 -13.69
C ASN A 23 2.82 -10.06 -13.75
N ALA A 24 3.39 -9.65 -14.89
CA ALA A 24 4.81 -9.38 -15.07
C ALA A 24 5.36 -8.24 -14.18
N ARG A 25 4.49 -7.48 -13.49
CA ARG A 25 4.85 -6.29 -12.70
C ARG A 25 4.42 -6.39 -11.23
N LYS A 26 4.12 -7.60 -10.72
CA LYS A 26 3.83 -7.85 -9.29
C LYS A 26 4.89 -7.16 -8.40
N TRP A 27 6.15 -7.42 -8.71
CA TRP A 27 7.30 -6.86 -8.00
C TRP A 27 7.34 -5.32 -8.08
N GLU A 28 7.10 -4.72 -9.25
CA GLU A 28 7.09 -3.25 -9.38
C GLU A 28 6.01 -2.61 -8.51
N ARG A 29 4.85 -3.25 -8.39
CA ARG A 29 3.75 -2.78 -7.55
C ARG A 29 4.09 -2.86 -6.06
N GLU A 30 4.70 -3.95 -5.62
CA GLU A 30 5.10 -4.13 -4.22
C GLU A 30 6.22 -3.17 -3.85
N ARG A 31 7.21 -3.02 -4.75
CA ARG A 31 8.25 -1.99 -4.62
C ARG A 31 7.66 -0.59 -4.52
N TRP A 32 6.68 -0.26 -5.36
CA TRP A 32 6.02 1.06 -5.30
C TRP A 32 5.34 1.32 -3.95
N VAL A 33 4.72 0.30 -3.34
CA VAL A 33 4.16 0.42 -1.99
C VAL A 33 5.27 0.71 -0.96
N CYS A 34 6.40 0.01 -1.04
CA CYS A 34 7.57 0.27 -0.19
C CYS A 34 8.08 1.70 -0.37
N GLN A 35 8.26 2.16 -1.62
CA GLN A 35 8.70 3.52 -1.91
C GLN A 35 7.77 4.56 -1.28
N ARG A 36 6.46 4.38 -1.37
CA ARG A 36 5.50 5.30 -0.74
C ARG A 36 5.65 5.38 0.77
N LEU A 37 5.87 4.25 1.44
CA LEU A 37 6.15 4.25 2.86
C LEU A 37 7.44 5.04 3.14
N LEU A 38 8.53 4.74 2.43
CA LEU A 38 9.81 5.42 2.64
C LEU A 38 9.72 6.93 2.40
N GLN A 39 9.03 7.37 1.34
CA GLN A 39 8.75 8.78 1.10
C GLN A 39 7.99 9.42 2.25
N ALA A 40 6.94 8.75 2.75
CA ALA A 40 6.14 9.24 3.87
C ALA A 40 6.96 9.37 5.16
N LEU A 41 7.88 8.43 5.38
CA LEU A 41 8.78 8.43 6.54
C LEU A 41 10.03 9.31 6.33
N ASN A 42 10.10 10.04 5.20
CA ASN A 42 11.23 10.87 4.80
C ASN A 42 12.57 10.12 4.76
N VAL A 43 12.53 8.88 4.27
CA VAL A 43 13.71 8.01 4.10
C VAL A 43 14.21 8.12 2.66
N SER A 44 15.40 8.69 2.49
CA SER A 44 16.08 8.75 1.19
C SER A 44 16.39 7.35 0.69
N HIS A 45 16.06 7.10 -0.57
CA HIS A 45 16.26 5.82 -1.24
C HIS A 45 16.48 6.01 -2.74
N ARG A 46 17.16 5.05 -3.36
CA ARG A 46 17.36 4.91 -4.79
C ARG A 46 16.71 3.62 -5.30
N LEU A 47 16.42 3.56 -6.60
CA LEU A 47 15.74 2.41 -7.20
C LEU A 47 16.57 1.12 -7.18
N ASP A 48 17.90 1.24 -7.17
CA ASP A 48 18.86 0.13 -7.11
C ASP A 48 19.04 -0.46 -5.70
N GLU A 49 18.48 0.18 -4.67
CA GLU A 49 18.49 -0.34 -3.29
C GLU A 49 17.36 -1.37 -3.04
N PHE A 50 16.46 -1.56 -4.00
CA PHE A 50 15.37 -2.54 -3.90
C PHE A 50 15.72 -3.80 -4.69
N SER A 51 15.49 -4.96 -4.08
CA SER A 51 15.60 -6.25 -4.75
C SER A 51 14.40 -7.13 -4.42
N ALA A 52 14.13 -8.10 -5.30
CA ALA A 52 13.23 -9.20 -4.97
C ALA A 52 13.97 -10.19 -4.08
N ALA A 53 13.27 -10.81 -3.12
CA ALA A 53 13.84 -11.94 -2.40
C ALA A 53 13.97 -13.16 -3.32
N SER A 54 14.99 -13.99 -3.10
CA SER A 54 15.15 -15.26 -3.83
C SER A 54 14.01 -16.24 -3.55
N HIS A 55 13.38 -16.13 -2.38
CA HIS A 55 12.25 -16.94 -1.94
C HIS A 55 11.23 -16.06 -1.22
N GLU A 56 9.94 -16.18 -1.57
CA GLU A 56 8.86 -15.47 -0.89
C GLU A 56 8.33 -16.27 0.31
N PRO A 57 8.06 -15.64 1.47
CA PRO A 57 8.26 -14.21 1.82
C PRO A 57 9.71 -13.89 2.23
N PRO A 58 10.16 -12.60 2.19
CA PRO A 58 9.39 -11.38 1.87
C PRO A 58 9.23 -11.13 0.35
N ASP A 59 8.40 -10.15 -0.02
CA ASP A 59 8.22 -9.73 -1.42
C ASP A 59 9.35 -8.77 -1.88
N VAL A 60 9.76 -7.83 -1.02
CA VAL A 60 10.73 -6.77 -1.35
C VAL A 60 11.77 -6.64 -0.25
N LEU A 61 13.04 -6.63 -0.64
CA LEU A 61 14.16 -6.31 0.23
C LEU A 61 14.56 -4.85 0.01
N PHE A 62 14.79 -4.11 1.10
CA PHE A 62 15.33 -2.75 1.07
C PHE A 62 16.24 -2.56 2.27
N ARG A 63 17.56 -2.49 2.02
CA ARG A 63 18.58 -2.48 3.09
C ARG A 63 18.34 -3.63 4.09
N GLU A 64 18.16 -3.33 5.37
CA GLU A 64 17.85 -4.29 6.44
C GLU A 64 16.36 -4.70 6.51
N ALA A 65 15.46 -4.07 5.73
CA ALA A 65 14.03 -4.34 5.75
C ALA A 65 13.63 -5.48 4.81
N SER A 66 12.74 -6.33 5.32
CA SER A 66 12.21 -7.53 4.65
C SER A 66 10.71 -7.36 4.44
N PHE A 67 10.32 -6.55 3.46
CA PHE A 67 8.92 -6.14 3.28
C PHE A 67 8.05 -7.24 2.69
N GLU A 68 7.06 -7.64 3.47
CA GLU A 68 5.97 -8.52 3.06
C GLU A 68 4.72 -7.69 2.79
N VAL A 69 4.39 -7.50 1.51
CA VAL A 69 3.40 -6.53 1.07
C VAL A 69 2.03 -7.19 0.91
N PHE A 70 0.99 -6.51 1.36
CA PHE A 70 -0.38 -6.94 1.11
C PHE A 70 -1.34 -5.77 0.94
N PHE A 71 -2.49 -6.07 0.34
CA PHE A 71 -3.47 -5.04 -0.03
C PHE A 71 -4.75 -5.20 0.80
N VAL A 72 -5.24 -4.10 1.33
CA VAL A 72 -6.52 -4.01 2.06
C VAL A 72 -7.43 -3.06 1.28
N LEU A 73 -8.45 -3.64 0.64
CA LEU A 73 -9.42 -2.95 -0.22
C LEU A 73 -10.84 -3.13 0.33
N ASP A 74 -11.84 -2.39 -0.19
CA ASP A 74 -13.24 -2.68 0.15
C ASP A 74 -13.65 -4.07 -0.37
N GLU A 75 -14.64 -4.66 0.30
CA GLU A 75 -15.22 -5.94 -0.08
C GLU A 75 -15.70 -5.95 -1.54
N GLY A 76 -15.46 -7.06 -2.24
CA GLY A 76 -15.78 -7.23 -3.65
C GLY A 76 -14.84 -6.50 -4.61
N ARG A 77 -13.91 -5.66 -4.12
CA ARG A 77 -12.88 -5.05 -4.97
C ARG A 77 -11.72 -6.01 -5.15
N ARG A 78 -11.30 -6.17 -6.40
CA ARG A 78 -10.05 -6.84 -6.76
C ARG A 78 -9.14 -5.80 -7.38
N LEU A 79 -7.90 -5.78 -6.92
CA LEU A 79 -6.89 -4.81 -7.37
C LEU A 79 -6.74 -4.84 -8.90
N ASN A 80 -6.74 -6.04 -9.49
CA ASN A 80 -6.62 -6.24 -10.94
C ASN A 80 -7.79 -5.62 -11.73
N ASP A 81 -9.02 -5.68 -11.19
CA ASP A 81 -10.22 -5.17 -11.87
C ASP A 81 -10.27 -3.65 -11.81
N GLU A 82 -9.82 -3.05 -10.71
CA GLU A 82 -9.80 -1.59 -10.57
C GLU A 82 -8.74 -0.91 -11.39
N TRP A 83 -7.55 -1.50 -11.48
CA TRP A 83 -6.51 -0.97 -12.34
C TRP A 83 -6.90 -1.08 -13.81
N ARG A 84 -7.57 -2.18 -14.21
CA ARG A 84 -8.16 -2.31 -15.55
C ARG A 84 -9.24 -1.24 -15.80
N ALA A 85 -10.12 -0.99 -14.83
CA ALA A 85 -11.19 0.00 -14.94
C ALA A 85 -10.69 1.46 -14.90
N GLU A 86 -9.64 1.76 -14.13
CA GLU A 86 -9.00 3.07 -14.10
C GLU A 86 -8.24 3.35 -15.40
N LEU A 87 -7.60 2.33 -15.96
CA LEU A 87 -6.95 2.41 -17.26
C LEU A 87 -7.96 2.58 -18.41
N GLU A 88 -9.05 1.81 -18.43
CA GLU A 88 -10.12 1.97 -19.42
C GLU A 88 -10.74 3.37 -19.34
N ARG A 89 -10.86 3.93 -18.12
CA ARG A 89 -11.28 5.32 -17.92
C ARG A 89 -10.27 6.33 -18.46
N ARG A 90 -8.98 6.17 -18.18
CA ARG A 90 -7.94 7.05 -18.73
C ARG A 90 -7.87 7.00 -20.26
N ARG A 91 -8.20 5.84 -20.84
CA ARG A 91 -8.33 5.64 -22.30
C ARG A 91 -9.60 6.25 -22.90
N SER A 92 -10.69 6.33 -22.14
CA SER A 92 -12.01 6.80 -22.59
C SER A 92 -12.38 8.22 -22.15
N ALA A 93 -11.58 8.86 -21.30
CA ALA A 93 -11.82 10.23 -20.84
C ALA A 93 -11.39 11.25 -21.90
N PHE A 94 -12.37 11.87 -22.56
CA PHE A 94 -12.17 12.95 -23.53
C PHE A 94 -12.35 14.36 -22.92
N SER A 95 -12.66 14.47 -21.62
CA SER A 95 -12.71 15.75 -20.88
C SER A 95 -12.58 15.58 -19.36
N LEU A 96 -12.07 16.63 -18.68
CA LEU A 96 -11.92 16.71 -17.21
C LEU A 96 -13.24 16.47 -16.44
N SER A 97 -14.38 16.85 -17.02
CA SER A 97 -15.71 16.65 -16.43
C SER A 97 -16.14 15.19 -16.41
N GLN A 98 -15.62 14.34 -17.30
CA GLN A 98 -15.86 12.89 -17.30
C GLN A 98 -15.05 12.14 -16.23
N LEU A 99 -14.05 12.78 -15.62
CA LEU A 99 -13.30 12.25 -14.47
C LEU A 99 -13.99 12.54 -13.12
N VAL A 100 -14.98 13.44 -13.09
CA VAL A 100 -15.70 13.82 -11.87
C VAL A 100 -16.71 12.72 -11.53
N ARG A 101 -16.31 11.81 -10.64
CA ARG A 101 -17.23 10.82 -10.07
C ARG A 101 -18.21 11.52 -9.12
N ARG A 102 -19.51 11.27 -9.30
CA ARG A 102 -20.50 11.33 -8.20
C ARG A 102 -20.32 10.09 -7.34
N GLU A 103 -19.18 9.97 -6.68
CA GLU A 103 -18.98 8.93 -5.67
C GLU A 103 -19.74 9.30 -4.41
N ALA A 104 -20.40 8.32 -3.79
CA ALA A 104 -20.97 8.49 -2.47
C ALA A 104 -19.86 8.96 -1.52
N LYS A 105 -20.14 9.99 -0.72
CA LYS A 105 -19.16 10.49 0.26
C LYS A 105 -18.68 9.32 1.12
N PRO A 106 -17.37 9.05 1.19
CA PRO A 106 -16.88 7.94 1.98
C PRO A 106 -17.21 8.16 3.46
N ARG A 107 -17.57 7.07 4.15
CA ARG A 107 -17.86 7.11 5.58
C ARG A 107 -16.55 7.25 6.35
N ARG A 108 -16.52 8.09 7.38
CA ARG A 108 -15.39 8.09 8.33
C ARG A 108 -15.41 6.82 9.18
N ILE A 109 -14.27 6.15 9.30
CA ILE A 109 -14.09 4.96 10.13
C ILE A 109 -13.05 5.23 11.22
N ALA A 110 -13.27 4.69 12.41
CA ALA A 110 -12.28 4.79 13.48
C ALA A 110 -11.01 3.98 13.13
N ALA A 111 -9.88 4.36 13.71
CA ALA A 111 -8.60 3.68 13.58
C ALA A 111 -8.68 2.21 14.05
N ALA A 112 -9.50 1.91 15.06
CA ALA A 112 -9.80 0.55 15.48
C ALA A 112 -10.49 -0.27 14.39
N GLU A 113 -11.47 0.32 13.68
CA GLU A 113 -12.14 -0.35 12.56
C GLU A 113 -11.17 -0.56 11.40
N LEU A 114 -10.34 0.44 11.07
CA LEU A 114 -9.28 0.29 10.08
C LEU A 114 -8.37 -0.89 10.45
N GLN A 115 -7.91 -0.96 11.71
CA GLN A 115 -7.04 -2.02 12.20
C GLN A 115 -7.70 -3.41 12.07
N GLN A 116 -9.00 -3.52 12.33
CA GLN A 116 -9.76 -4.77 12.16
C GLN A 116 -9.81 -5.24 10.69
N ARG A 117 -9.74 -4.33 9.71
CA ARG A 117 -9.73 -4.71 8.28
C ARG A 117 -8.48 -5.50 7.89
N LEU A 118 -7.39 -5.42 8.64
CA LEU A 118 -6.15 -6.15 8.38
C LEU A 118 -6.27 -7.62 8.83
N THR A 119 -7.11 -7.89 9.84
CA THR A 119 -7.18 -9.17 10.55
C THR A 119 -7.36 -10.39 9.64
N PRO A 120 -8.27 -10.41 8.66
CA PRO A 120 -8.46 -11.60 7.83
C PRO A 120 -7.20 -12.00 7.04
N THR A 121 -6.52 -11.02 6.44
CA THR A 121 -5.30 -11.26 5.66
C THR A 121 -4.15 -11.67 6.56
N LEU A 122 -3.97 -11.00 7.70
CA LEU A 122 -2.88 -11.29 8.63
C LEU A 122 -3.03 -12.66 9.29
N ARG A 123 -4.26 -13.05 9.70
CA ARG A 123 -4.52 -14.41 10.21
C ARG A 123 -4.17 -15.48 9.18
N LYS A 124 -4.61 -15.30 7.93
CA LYS A 124 -4.34 -16.25 6.86
C LYS A 124 -2.84 -16.37 6.58
N LYS A 125 -2.12 -15.24 6.47
CA LYS A 125 -0.66 -15.24 6.26
C LYS A 125 0.07 -15.88 7.45
N ALA A 126 -0.25 -15.48 8.68
CA ALA A 126 0.37 -16.03 9.88
C ALA A 126 0.19 -17.55 9.96
N HIS A 127 -1.02 -18.06 9.69
CA HIS A 127 -1.28 -19.49 9.65
C HIS A 127 -0.46 -20.18 8.55
N ASN A 128 -0.58 -19.72 7.30
CA ASN A 128 0.11 -20.33 6.17
C ASN A 128 1.64 -20.32 6.32
N TYR A 129 2.21 -19.28 6.91
CA TYR A 129 3.67 -19.15 7.06
C TYR A 129 4.19 -20.03 8.20
N LYS A 130 3.42 -20.16 9.28
CA LYS A 130 3.72 -21.13 10.36
C LYS A 130 3.67 -22.56 9.86
N GLU A 131 2.66 -22.93 9.06
CA GLU A 131 2.58 -24.27 8.45
C GLU A 131 3.76 -24.57 7.52
N ARG A 132 4.37 -23.54 6.93
CA ARG A 132 5.58 -23.64 6.10
C ARG A 132 6.89 -23.62 6.90
N GLY A 133 6.82 -23.50 8.23
CA GLY A 133 8.01 -23.41 9.10
C GLY A 133 8.81 -22.11 8.94
N LEU A 134 8.17 -21.03 8.47
CA LEU A 134 8.83 -19.74 8.27
C LEU A 134 8.90 -18.95 9.58
N ASP A 135 10.02 -18.25 9.77
CA ASP A 135 10.16 -17.30 10.87
C ASP A 135 9.47 -15.97 10.52
N LEU A 136 8.41 -15.65 11.26
CA LEU A 136 7.68 -14.39 11.07
C LEU A 136 8.44 -13.20 11.65
N GLY A 137 9.35 -13.46 12.60
CA GLY A 137 10.18 -12.45 13.26
C GLY A 137 11.20 -11.78 12.33
N GLU A 138 11.36 -12.29 11.11
CA GLU A 138 12.21 -11.72 10.08
C GLU A 138 11.44 -10.86 9.06
N LEU A 139 10.11 -10.76 9.18
CA LEU A 139 9.25 -10.13 8.17
C LEU A 139 8.68 -8.79 8.65
N ASP A 140 8.85 -7.77 7.81
CA ASP A 140 8.29 -6.43 7.98
C ASP A 140 7.00 -6.31 7.15
N LEU A 141 5.84 -6.43 7.80
CA LEU A 141 4.58 -6.36 7.09
C LEU A 141 4.28 -4.94 6.62
N LEU A 142 3.82 -4.81 5.38
CA LEU A 142 3.39 -3.54 4.80
C LEU A 142 2.03 -3.66 4.13
N ALA A 143 1.02 -3.05 4.75
CA ALA A 143 -0.34 -2.99 4.22
C ALA A 143 -0.53 -1.76 3.34
N TYR A 144 -0.82 -1.95 2.05
CA TYR A 144 -1.41 -0.89 1.23
C TYR A 144 -2.93 -0.84 1.46
N VAL A 145 -3.38 0.20 2.15
CA VAL A 145 -4.80 0.43 2.49
C VAL A 145 -5.41 1.42 1.51
N ASN A 146 -6.37 0.98 0.71
CA ASN A 146 -7.11 1.85 -0.18
C ASN A 146 -8.60 1.51 -0.13
N LEU A 147 -9.36 2.28 0.65
CA LEU A 147 -10.80 2.14 0.83
C LEU A 147 -11.49 3.30 0.11
N LYS A 148 -12.37 3.00 -0.86
CA LYS A 148 -13.17 3.99 -1.59
C LYS A 148 -14.41 4.39 -0.83
N ARG A 149 -14.95 3.48 -0.02
CA ARG A 149 -16.18 3.71 0.75
C ARG A 149 -15.91 4.23 2.16
N ALA A 150 -14.64 4.27 2.57
CA ALA A 150 -14.24 4.66 3.91
C ALA A 150 -12.97 5.52 3.92
N VAL A 151 -12.91 6.48 4.83
CA VAL A 151 -11.70 7.26 5.12
C VAL A 151 -11.39 7.13 6.61
N PRO A 152 -10.15 6.82 7.01
CA PRO A 152 -9.79 6.75 8.42
C PRO A 152 -9.93 8.11 9.11
N ASP A 153 -10.53 8.13 10.29
CA ASP A 153 -10.53 9.28 11.18
C ASP A 153 -9.28 9.25 12.07
N PHE A 154 -8.27 10.03 11.69
CA PHE A 154 -7.00 10.09 12.43
C PHE A 154 -7.09 10.85 13.76
N ASN A 155 -8.24 11.46 14.09
CA ASN A 155 -8.50 11.95 15.45
C ASN A 155 -8.83 10.80 16.42
N SER A 156 -9.19 9.62 15.90
CA SER A 156 -9.42 8.45 16.72
C SER A 156 -8.12 7.71 17.04
N HIS A 157 -8.03 7.14 18.24
CA HIS A 157 -6.84 6.45 18.72
C HIS A 157 -6.68 5.08 18.07
N PHE A 158 -5.44 4.75 17.65
CA PHE A 158 -5.08 3.39 17.22
C PHE A 158 -4.93 2.47 18.43
N PRO A 159 -5.82 1.48 18.64
CA PRO A 159 -5.69 0.59 19.79
C PRO A 159 -4.40 -0.23 19.69
N PRO A 160 -3.82 -0.66 20.83
CA PRO A 160 -2.64 -1.51 20.82
C PRO A 160 -2.83 -2.75 19.90
N PRO A 161 -1.91 -3.03 18.96
CA PRO A 161 -2.06 -4.10 17.96
C PRO A 161 -1.75 -5.49 18.55
N THR A 162 -2.35 -5.82 19.69
CA THR A 162 -1.99 -7.01 20.48
C THR A 162 -2.16 -8.34 19.74
N GLU A 163 -3.17 -8.45 18.88
CA GLU A 163 -3.36 -9.64 18.04
C GLU A 163 -2.18 -9.83 17.07
N PHE A 164 -1.73 -8.74 16.44
CA PHE A 164 -0.66 -8.80 15.43
C PHE A 164 0.70 -9.00 16.08
N LEU A 165 0.94 -8.42 17.25
CA LEU A 165 2.11 -8.71 18.07
C LEU A 165 2.20 -10.20 18.43
N ARG A 166 1.08 -10.83 18.81
CA ARG A 166 1.03 -12.28 19.12
C ARG A 166 1.26 -13.18 17.90
N GLN A 167 1.14 -12.66 16.67
CA GLN A 167 1.42 -13.45 15.48
C GLN A 167 2.93 -13.66 15.27
N GLY A 168 3.76 -12.74 15.77
CA GLY A 168 5.23 -12.84 15.80
C GLY A 168 5.96 -12.10 14.67
N TRP A 169 5.33 -11.12 14.02
CA TRP A 169 5.97 -10.34 12.95
C TRP A 169 7.03 -9.38 13.50
N ARG A 170 8.07 -9.06 12.71
CA ARG A 170 9.10 -8.07 13.11
C ARG A 170 8.53 -6.66 13.23
N SER A 171 7.72 -6.28 12.26
CA SER A 171 7.04 -4.98 12.24
C SER A 171 5.76 -5.03 11.42
N LEU A 172 4.91 -4.01 11.59
CA LEU A 172 3.72 -3.79 10.77
C LEU A 172 3.52 -2.30 10.50
N SER A 173 3.48 -1.96 9.21
CA SER A 173 3.26 -0.61 8.71
C SER A 173 2.06 -0.56 7.77
N LEU A 174 1.41 0.61 7.72
CA LEU A 174 0.30 0.93 6.84
C LEU A 174 0.71 2.09 5.94
N VAL A 175 0.33 2.01 4.68
CA VAL A 175 0.40 3.14 3.75
C VAL A 175 -0.85 3.16 2.89
N GLY A 176 -1.38 4.34 2.64
CA GLY A 176 -2.54 4.54 1.79
C GLY A 176 -2.37 5.77 0.90
N PRO A 177 -3.42 6.12 0.15
CA PRO A 177 -3.41 7.34 -0.67
C PRO A 177 -3.22 8.61 0.15
N THR A 178 -3.72 8.66 1.39
CA THR A 178 -3.77 9.88 2.21
C THR A 178 -2.98 9.80 3.51
N PHE A 179 -2.29 8.69 3.77
CA PHE A 179 -1.57 8.51 5.03
C PHE A 179 -0.48 7.42 4.99
N ALA A 180 0.40 7.45 5.99
CA ALA A 180 1.22 6.31 6.40
C ALA A 180 1.34 6.25 7.93
N ARG A 181 1.56 5.04 8.47
CA ARG A 181 1.74 4.82 9.91
C ARG A 181 2.51 3.52 10.16
N VAL A 182 3.47 3.54 11.08
CA VAL A 182 4.04 2.32 11.68
C VAL A 182 3.19 1.94 12.89
N LEU A 183 2.56 0.77 12.88
CA LEU A 183 1.73 0.29 14.00
C LEU A 183 2.60 -0.25 15.14
N PHE A 184 3.60 -1.06 14.81
CA PHE A 184 4.63 -1.53 15.72
C PHE A 184 5.89 -1.93 14.95
N ALA A 185 7.01 -1.97 15.66
CA ALA A 185 8.31 -2.41 15.18
C ALA A 185 9.09 -2.92 16.39
N HIS A 186 9.60 -4.15 16.32
CA HIS A 186 10.42 -4.73 17.39
C HIS A 186 11.84 -4.12 17.41
N PRO A 187 12.64 -4.32 18.48
CA PRO A 187 13.96 -3.70 18.62
C PRO A 187 14.96 -4.03 17.50
N ASP A 188 14.80 -5.19 16.88
CA ASP A 188 15.55 -5.72 15.74
C ASP A 188 15.01 -5.26 14.37
N ALA A 189 13.90 -4.53 14.34
CA ALA A 189 13.37 -3.93 13.12
C ALA A 189 14.24 -2.75 12.65
N PRO A 190 14.22 -2.44 11.33
CA PRO A 190 14.93 -1.30 10.75
C PRO A 190 14.73 0.00 11.52
N ASP A 191 15.81 0.78 11.68
CA ASP A 191 15.81 2.03 12.47
C ASP A 191 14.73 2.99 12.02
N PHE A 192 14.55 3.15 10.71
CA PHE A 192 13.56 4.08 10.18
C PHE A 192 12.11 3.69 10.51
N LEU A 193 11.81 2.40 10.76
CA LEU A 193 10.50 1.97 11.24
C LEU A 193 10.37 2.27 12.74
N ARG A 194 11.39 1.96 13.53
CA ARG A 194 11.41 2.19 14.99
C ARG A 194 11.28 3.68 15.34
N HIS A 195 11.99 4.55 14.64
CA HIS A 195 11.95 6.01 14.85
C HIS A 195 10.60 6.65 14.47
N ASN A 196 9.74 5.95 13.71
CA ASN A 196 8.44 6.46 13.27
C ASN A 196 7.25 5.83 14.03
N LEU A 197 7.50 5.13 15.14
CA LEU A 197 6.45 4.60 16.01
C LEU A 197 5.57 5.70 16.60
N GLY A 198 4.28 5.41 16.72
CA GLY A 198 3.30 6.32 17.33
C GLY A 198 2.84 7.46 16.42
N ARG A 199 3.57 7.77 15.33
CA ARG A 199 3.25 8.85 14.39
C ARG A 199 2.40 8.37 13.22
N SER A 200 1.39 9.16 12.87
CA SER A 200 0.68 9.06 11.59
C SER A 200 1.13 10.23 10.70
N VAL A 201 1.56 9.94 9.49
CA VAL A 201 1.86 10.96 8.47
C VAL A 201 0.61 11.08 7.60
N LEU A 202 0.08 12.28 7.46
CA LEU A 202 -1.06 12.58 6.59
C LEU A 202 -0.54 13.26 5.34
N PHE A 203 -1.06 12.87 4.17
CA PHE A 203 -0.70 13.48 2.90
C PHE A 203 -1.74 14.52 2.51
N ASP A 204 -1.29 15.69 2.08
CA ASP A 204 -2.16 16.68 1.50
C ASP A 204 -2.76 16.16 0.19
N VAL A 205 -4.02 16.54 -0.05
CA VAL A 205 -4.75 16.18 -1.27
C VAL A 205 -4.04 16.82 -2.47
N GLY A 206 -3.19 16.04 -3.14
CA GLY A 206 -2.40 16.49 -4.29
C GLY A 206 -0.97 15.95 -4.37
N ILE A 207 -0.40 15.44 -3.27
CA ILE A 207 0.98 14.89 -3.25
C ILE A 207 1.01 13.39 -3.60
N SER A 208 -0.16 12.78 -3.81
CA SER A 208 -0.32 11.34 -3.84
C SER A 208 -0.72 10.78 -5.22
N LEU A 209 -0.04 11.18 -6.30
CA LEU A 209 -0.07 10.45 -7.59
C LEU A 209 1.29 10.48 -8.27
#